data_AF-A0A430UZV5-F1
#
_entry.id   AF-A0A430UZV5-F1
#
_cell.length_a   1.000
_cell.length_b   1.000
_cell.length_c   1.000
_cell.angle_alpha   90.00
_cell.angle_beta   90.00
_cell.angle_gamma   90.00
#
_symmetry.space_group_name_H-M   'P 1'
#
loop_
_entity.id
_entity.type
_entity.pdbx_description
1 polymer ?
#
loop_
_entity_poly.entity_id
_entity_poly.type
_entity_poly.pdbx_seq_one_letter_code
_entity_poly.pdbx_strand_id
1 'polypeptide(L)'
;MDAIFQEPAALGAFVAAITEGVKRSVGLKGGAVYLLNALLSLGLALLLGWAGLLPASYPFPGGAALFGIYAALAASGLYEAVKNVRKAMGDGNAAPPSGGAGGADRGRLL
;
A
#
# COMPACT_ATOMS: atom_id res chain seq x y z
N MET A 1 10.16 -6.15 -28.82
CA MET A 1 9.08 -6.00 -27.82
C MET A 1 9.77 -6.07 -26.46
N ASP A 2 10.37 -4.96 -26.05
CA ASP A 2 11.14 -4.91 -24.81
C ASP A 2 10.21 -4.89 -23.61
N ALA A 3 10.59 -5.63 -22.56
CA ALA A 3 9.79 -5.93 -21.38
C ALA A 3 9.07 -4.69 -20.82
N ILE A 4 7.74 -4.72 -20.81
CA ILE A 4 6.87 -3.61 -20.39
C ILE A 4 7.03 -3.33 -18.87
N PHE A 5 7.58 -4.28 -18.10
CA PHE A 5 7.84 -4.14 -16.67
C PHE A 5 9.30 -4.46 -16.34
N GLN A 6 10.18 -3.47 -16.53
CA GLN A 6 11.60 -3.63 -16.20
C GLN A 6 11.87 -3.53 -14.69
N GLU A 7 10.94 -2.94 -13.93
CA GLU A 7 11.14 -2.63 -12.51
C GLU A 7 10.05 -3.22 -11.61
N PRO A 8 10.40 -3.95 -10.53
CA PRO A 8 9.44 -4.44 -9.53
C PRO A 8 8.63 -3.31 -8.88
N ALA A 9 9.21 -2.11 -8.76
CA ALA A 9 8.55 -0.94 -8.20
C ALA A 9 7.37 -0.46 -9.06
N ALA A 10 7.48 -0.53 -10.39
CA ALA A 10 6.41 -0.17 -11.30
C ALA A 10 5.22 -1.13 -11.17
N LEU A 11 5.48 -2.45 -11.10
CA LEU A 11 4.44 -3.43 -10.80
C LEU A 11 3.85 -3.19 -9.40
N GLY A 12 4.69 -2.91 -8.41
CA GLY A 12 4.24 -2.61 -7.05
C GLY A 12 3.32 -1.38 -6.96
N ALA A 13 3.64 -0.31 -7.69
CA ALA A 13 2.80 0.89 -7.78
C ALA A 13 1.46 0.60 -8.47
N PHE A 14 1.49 -0.18 -9.55
CA PHE A 14 0.29 -0.61 -10.25
C PHE A 14 -0.62 -1.47 -9.35
N VAL A 15 -0.04 -2.43 -8.63
CA VAL A 15 -0.78 -3.26 -7.65
C VAL A 15 -1.37 -2.40 -6.55
N ALA A 16 -0.61 -1.45 -5.99
CA ALA A 16 -1.11 -0.55 -4.95
C ALA A 16 -2.30 0.30 -5.45
N ALA A 17 -2.28 0.74 -6.72
CA ALA A 17 -3.40 1.45 -7.33
C ALA A 17 -4.65 0.57 -7.48
N ILE A 18 -4.49 -0.69 -7.94
CA ILE A 18 -5.60 -1.66 -8.00
C ILE A 18 -6.16 -1.90 -6.59
N THR A 19 -5.29 -2.17 -5.61
CA THR A 19 -5.68 -2.44 -4.23
C THR A 19 -6.46 -1.27 -3.61
N GLU A 20 -6.05 -0.02 -3.86
CA GLU A 20 -6.80 1.16 -3.39
C GLU A 20 -8.17 1.28 -4.08
N GLY A 21 -8.28 0.92 -5.36
CA GLY A 21 -9.55 0.80 -6.06
C GLY A 21 -10.47 -0.24 -5.42
N VAL A 22 -9.96 -1.46 -5.20
CA VAL A 22 -10.71 -2.54 -4.53
C VAL A 22 -11.09 -2.13 -3.10
N LYS A 23 -10.19 -1.51 -2.35
CA LYS A 23 -10.45 -1.02 -1.00
C LYS A 23 -11.64 -0.06 -0.95
N ARG A 24 -11.77 0.86 -1.91
CA ARG A 24 -12.90 1.79 -2.00
C ARG A 24 -14.21 1.08 -2.34
N SER A 25 -14.17 0.07 -3.19
CA SER A 25 -15.36 -0.65 -3.65
C SER A 25 -15.90 -1.65 -2.62
N VAL A 26 -15.02 -2.34 -1.90
CA VAL A 26 -15.39 -3.48 -1.02
C VAL A 26 -15.14 -3.19 0.46
N GLY A 27 -14.57 -2.04 0.82
CA GLY A 27 -14.36 -1.62 2.21
C GLY A 27 -13.27 -2.39 2.95
N LEU A 28 -12.21 -2.85 2.25
CA LEU A 28 -11.09 -3.58 2.86
C LEU A 28 -10.40 -2.74 3.95
N LYS A 29 -10.06 -3.37 5.09
CA LYS A 29 -9.44 -2.70 6.24
C LYS A 29 -8.11 -3.34 6.63
N GLY A 30 -7.18 -2.49 7.07
CA GLY A 30 -5.95 -2.89 7.78
C GLY A 30 -5.14 -3.97 7.08
N GLY A 31 -4.93 -5.10 7.78
CA GLY A 31 -4.11 -6.24 7.36
C GLY A 31 -4.48 -6.85 6.01
N ALA A 32 -5.76 -6.80 5.64
CA ALA A 32 -6.25 -7.38 4.38
C ALA A 32 -5.66 -6.70 3.14
N VAL A 33 -5.24 -5.44 3.25
CA VAL A 33 -4.60 -4.68 2.17
C VAL A 33 -3.23 -5.27 1.83
N TYR A 34 -2.44 -5.65 2.83
CA TYR A 34 -1.11 -6.25 2.60
C TYR A 34 -1.22 -7.64 2.00
N LEU A 35 -2.19 -8.43 2.49
CA LEU A 35 -2.47 -9.74 1.92
C LEU A 35 -2.89 -9.62 0.44
N LEU A 36 -3.78 -8.67 0.13
CA LEU A 36 -4.19 -8.42 -1.25
C LEU A 36 -3.03 -7.94 -2.13
N ASN A 37 -2.19 -7.03 -1.64
CA ASN A 37 -0.97 -6.60 -2.33
C ASN A 37 -0.04 -7.78 -2.64
N ALA A 38 0.17 -8.69 -1.68
CA ALA A 38 1.02 -9.86 -1.86
C ALA A 38 0.46 -10.83 -2.90
N LEU A 39 -0.83 -11.16 -2.79
CA LEU A 39 -1.51 -12.07 -3.72
C LEU A 39 -1.55 -11.52 -5.14
N LEU A 40 -1.89 -10.23 -5.29
CA LEU A 40 -1.92 -9.57 -6.61
C LEU A 40 -0.52 -9.49 -7.23
N SER A 41 0.50 -9.10 -6.46
CA SER A 41 1.86 -8.99 -6.97
C SER A 41 2.41 -10.34 -7.41
N LEU A 42 2.18 -11.38 -6.61
CA LEU A 42 2.62 -12.74 -6.94
C LEU A 42 1.86 -13.29 -8.16
N GLY A 43 0.53 -13.14 -8.18
CA GLY A 43 -0.31 -13.58 -9.29
C GLY A 43 0.06 -12.90 -10.61
N LEU A 44 0.19 -11.57 -10.60
CA LEU A 44 0.60 -10.80 -11.79
C LEU A 44 2.02 -11.16 -12.23
N ALA A 45 2.97 -11.32 -11.31
CA ALA A 45 4.33 -11.71 -11.67
C ALA A 45 4.39 -13.10 -12.31
N LEU A 46 3.62 -14.07 -11.80
CA LEU A 46 3.51 -15.39 -12.42
C LEU A 46 2.86 -15.34 -13.81
N LEU A 47 1.81 -14.53 -13.99
CA LEU A 47 1.17 -14.33 -15.30
C LEU A 47 2.12 -13.67 -16.29
N LEU A 48 2.87 -12.65 -15.87
CA LEU A 48 3.88 -11.99 -16.71
C LEU A 48 5.03 -12.94 -17.05
N GLY A 49 5.48 -13.75 -16.07
CA GLY A 49 6.52 -14.75 -16.29
C GLY A 49 6.08 -15.84 -17.26
N TRP A 50 4.83 -16.30 -17.13
CA TRP A 50 4.21 -17.24 -18.07
C TRP A 50 4.08 -16.66 -19.48
N ALA A 51 3.76 -15.37 -19.59
CA ALA A 51 3.69 -14.65 -20.86
C ALA A 51 5.06 -14.28 -21.45
N GLY A 52 6.18 -14.58 -20.76
CA GLY A 52 7.52 -14.20 -21.20
C GLY A 52 7.79 -12.69 -21.15
N LEU A 53 7.03 -11.95 -20.35
CA LEU A 53 7.10 -10.48 -20.23
C LEU A 53 7.97 -10.00 -19.07
N LEU A 54 8.51 -10.91 -18.27
CA LEU A 54 9.44 -10.57 -17.20
C LEU A 54 10.86 -10.33 -17.71
N PRO A 55 11.66 -9.53 -16.99
CA PRO A 55 13.07 -9.38 -17.30
C PRO A 55 13.83 -10.71 -17.25
N ALA A 56 14.85 -10.88 -18.09
CA ALA A 56 15.68 -12.09 -18.12
C ALA A 56 16.38 -12.38 -16.79
N SER A 57 16.57 -11.38 -15.93
CA SER A 57 17.08 -11.53 -14.56
C SER A 57 16.12 -12.29 -13.63
N TYR A 58 14.87 -12.48 -14.02
CA TYR A 58 13.83 -13.18 -13.26
C TYR A 58 13.26 -14.36 -14.07
N PRO A 59 14.03 -15.46 -14.23
CA PRO A 59 13.61 -16.61 -15.03
C PRO A 59 12.39 -17.31 -14.40
N PHE A 60 11.44 -17.73 -15.23
CA PHE A 60 10.26 -18.45 -14.77
C PHE A 60 10.62 -19.90 -14.33
N PRO A 61 9.99 -20.45 -13.27
CA PRO A 61 9.00 -19.83 -12.38
C PRO A 61 9.61 -19.13 -11.15
N GLY A 62 10.81 -19.52 -10.73
CA GLY A 62 11.39 -19.06 -9.46
C GLY A 62 11.70 -17.57 -9.43
N GLY A 63 12.26 -17.03 -10.51
CA GLY A 63 12.49 -15.60 -10.67
C GLY A 63 11.19 -14.80 -10.74
N ALA A 64 10.15 -15.34 -11.37
CA ALA A 64 8.82 -14.70 -11.37
C ALA A 64 8.22 -14.59 -9.97
N ALA A 65 8.38 -15.64 -9.15
CA ALA A 65 7.97 -15.60 -7.75
C ALA A 65 8.76 -14.53 -6.95
N LEU A 66 10.08 -14.48 -7.13
CA LEU A 66 10.92 -13.46 -6.49
C LEU A 66 10.55 -12.04 -6.93
N PHE A 67 10.31 -11.83 -8.22
CA PHE A 67 9.83 -10.56 -8.77
C PHE A 67 8.52 -10.13 -8.11
N GLY A 68 7.57 -11.05 -7.96
CA GLY A 68 6.30 -10.83 -7.27
C GLY A 68 6.47 -10.46 -5.80
N ILE A 69 7.41 -11.09 -5.08
CA ILE A 69 7.71 -10.74 -3.68
C ILE A 69 8.29 -9.32 -3.59
N TYR A 70 9.24 -8.97 -4.46
CA TYR A 70 9.79 -7.61 -4.49
C TYR A 70 8.72 -6.56 -4.82
N ALA A 71 7.85 -6.85 -5.78
CA ALA A 71 6.71 -6.00 -6.11
C ALA A 71 5.73 -5.87 -4.92
N ALA A 72 5.48 -6.94 -4.17
CA ALA A 72 4.62 -6.90 -2.97
C ALA A 72 5.20 -6.02 -1.86
N LEU A 73 6.52 -6.10 -1.64
CA LEU A 73 7.23 -5.24 -0.69
C LEU A 73 7.15 -3.77 -1.13
N ALA A 74 7.38 -3.49 -2.41
CA ALA A 74 7.26 -2.14 -2.96
C ALA A 74 5.83 -1.60 -2.83
N ALA A 75 4.81 -2.40 -3.17
CA ALA A 75 3.39 -2.03 -3.05
C ALA A 75 3.00 -1.72 -1.59
N SER A 76 3.48 -2.53 -0.65
CA SER A 76 3.22 -2.36 0.78
C SER A 76 3.92 -1.13 1.35
N GLY A 77 5.18 -0.88 0.95
CA GLY A 77 5.92 0.33 1.32
C GLY A 77 5.25 1.60 0.77
N LEU A 78 4.82 1.56 -0.49
CA LEU A 78 4.08 2.66 -1.10
C LEU A 78 2.75 2.92 -0.39
N TYR A 79 2.02 1.86 -0.02
CA TYR A 79 0.78 1.99 0.75
C TYR A 79 0.99 2.70 2.08
N GLU A 80 2.02 2.31 2.85
CA GLU A 80 2.37 2.99 4.11
C GLU A 80 2.79 4.44 3.89
N ALA A 81 3.57 4.73 2.85
CA ALA A 81 3.96 6.09 2.51
C ALA A 81 2.72 6.97 2.21
N VAL A 82 1.80 6.50 1.37
CA VAL A 82 0.56 7.22 1.03
C VAL A 82 -0.33 7.41 2.27
N LYS A 83 -0.45 6.38 3.11
CA LYS A 83 -1.20 6.43 4.36
C LYS A 83 -0.62 7.46 5.34
N ASN A 84 0.70 7.48 5.49
CA ASN A 84 1.39 8.45 6.35
C ASN A 84 1.28 9.88 5.81
N VAL A 85 1.35 10.05 4.48
CA VAL A 85 1.14 11.35 3.81
C VAL A 85 -0.29 11.82 4.00
N ARG A 86 -1.32 10.98 3.84
CA ARG A 86 -2.72 11.36 4.15
C ARG A 86 -2.92 11.73 5.62
N LYS A 87 -2.29 10.98 6.54
CA LYS A 87 -2.30 11.31 7.97
C LYS A 87 -1.67 12.68 8.23
N ALA A 88 -0.55 12.99 7.59
CA ALA A 88 0.15 14.27 7.71
C ALA A 88 -0.58 15.44 7.05
N MET A 89 -1.24 15.20 5.91
CA MET A 89 -2.08 16.20 5.22
C MET A 89 -3.44 16.44 5.89
N GLY A 90 -3.71 15.76 7.01
CA GLY A 90 -4.91 15.98 7.80
C GLY A 90 -6.16 15.54 7.05
N ASP A 91 -6.31 14.23 6.82
CA ASP A 91 -7.64 13.62 6.69
C ASP A 91 -8.48 13.99 7.94
N GLY A 92 -9.11 15.17 7.88
CA GLY A 92 -10.48 15.55 8.25
C GLY A 92 -11.04 15.19 9.62
N ASN A 93 -10.39 14.37 10.44
CA ASN A 93 -10.75 14.20 11.82
C ASN A 93 -10.00 15.27 12.61
N ALA A 94 -10.42 16.53 12.39
CA ALA A 94 -10.39 17.46 13.48
C ALA A 94 -11.18 16.78 14.59
N ALA A 95 -10.46 16.16 15.54
CA ALA A 95 -10.98 16.17 16.89
C ALA A 95 -11.40 17.63 17.10
N PRO A 96 -12.68 17.91 17.43
CA PRO A 96 -13.02 19.27 17.83
C PRO A 96 -11.97 19.65 18.87
N PRO A 97 -11.43 20.87 18.86
CA PRO A 97 -10.56 21.29 19.94
C PRO A 97 -11.37 21.07 21.21
N SER A 98 -11.09 19.98 21.93
CA SER A 98 -11.56 19.83 23.29
C SER A 98 -10.71 20.83 24.05
N GLY A 99 -11.13 22.10 23.96
CA GLY A 99 -10.84 23.14 24.92
C GLY A 99 -11.39 22.65 26.24
N GLY A 100 -10.64 21.75 26.88
CA GLY A 100 -10.77 21.32 28.25
C GLY A 100 -9.65 21.94 29.07
N ALA A 101 -9.35 23.22 28.84
CA ALA A 101 -8.50 24.04 29.69
C ALA A 101 -9.34 25.24 30.13
N GLY A 102 -10.24 25.02 31.09
CA GLY A 102 -11.17 26.05 31.55
C GLY A 102 -12.09 25.58 32.67
N GLY A 103 -11.55 24.84 33.65
CA GLY A 103 -12.39 24.32 34.73
C GLY A 103 -11.62 23.64 35.84
N ALA A 104 -10.59 24.29 36.39
CA ALA A 104 -9.90 23.76 37.58
C ALA A 104 -9.27 24.84 38.49
N ASP A 105 -9.75 26.09 38.49
CA ASP A 105 -9.21 27.10 39.43
C ASP A 105 -10.21 28.19 39.84
N ARG A 106 -11.43 27.79 40.23
CA ARG A 106 -12.44 28.68 40.87
C ARG A 106 -12.83 28.23 42.28
N GLY A 107 -11.89 27.69 43.04
CA GLY A 107 -12.19 27.14 44.36
C GLY A 107 -11.03 27.11 45.35
N ARG A 108 -9.93 27.84 45.12
CA ARG A 108 -8.88 27.99 46.15
C ARG A 108 -9.27 29.14 47.07
N LEU A 109 -10.09 28.73 48.04
CA LEU A 109 -10.66 29.44 49.17
C LEU A 109 -9.70 30.43 49.84
N LEU A 110 -10.20 31.66 49.99
CA LEU A 110 -10.06 32.48 51.19
C LEU A 110 -10.55 31.69 52.42
#